data_AF-A0A662HYC1-F1
#
_entry.id   AF-A0A662HYC1-F1
#
_cell.length_a   1.000
_cell.length_b   1.000
_cell.length_c   1.000
_cell.angle_alpha   90.00
_cell.angle_beta   90.00
_cell.angle_gamma   90.00
#
_symmetry.space_group_name_H-M   'P 1'
#
loop_
_entity.id
_entity.type
_entity.pdbx_description
1 polymer ?
#
loop_
_entity_poly.entity_id
_entity_poly.type
_entity_poly.pdbx_seq_one_letter_code
_entity_poly.pdbx_strand_id
1 'polypeptide(L)'
;MVDDLGYGWGRRGQGGYGRGGYGWGRGGWGGWGRQAGYAAVPLPPPKSGVTRIAAPIDADNGLKSPISMILARSLYMAFVDVEGGRVVNINITPNPGMNAPGGAGMMIARWLISSGVKVVLAP
;
A
#
# COMPACT_ATOMS: atom_id res chain seq x y z
N MET A 1 65.60 50.22 -19.28
CA MET A 1 64.85 51.47 -19.51
C MET A 1 63.62 51.02 -20.30
N VAL A 2 62.46 50.84 -19.67
CA VAL A 2 61.40 51.76 -19.23
C VAL A 2 60.12 51.56 -20.09
N ASP A 3 59.03 50.97 -19.60
CA ASP A 3 58.88 50.17 -18.36
C ASP A 3 58.26 48.78 -18.62
N ASP A 4 56.95 48.48 -18.60
CA ASP A 4 55.71 49.26 -18.37
C ASP A 4 54.68 48.39 -17.60
N LEU A 5 53.60 48.96 -17.06
CA LEU A 5 52.68 48.32 -16.10
C LEU A 5 51.21 48.30 -16.56
N GLY A 6 50.72 47.14 -17.00
CA GLY A 6 49.31 46.88 -17.32
C GLY A 6 48.60 45.94 -16.33
N TYR A 7 47.86 46.49 -15.36
CA TYR A 7 47.23 45.70 -14.28
C TYR A 7 45.98 44.92 -14.72
N GLY A 8 46.09 43.60 -14.84
CA GLY A 8 44.95 42.67 -14.96
C GLY A 8 44.65 41.94 -13.64
N TRP A 9 43.62 42.38 -12.90
CA TRP A 9 43.29 41.79 -11.58
C TRP A 9 42.65 40.39 -11.75
N GLY A 10 43.31 39.38 -11.19
CA GLY A 10 43.04 37.98 -11.55
C GLY A 10 41.90 37.28 -10.79
N ARG A 11 41.67 36.02 -11.18
CA ARG A 11 41.09 35.00 -10.30
C ARG A 11 41.93 33.73 -10.33
N ARG A 12 42.03 33.12 -9.13
CA ARG A 12 42.67 31.84 -8.79
C ARG A 12 42.17 30.75 -9.76
N GLY A 13 42.96 29.77 -10.19
CA GLY A 13 44.23 29.29 -9.64
C GLY A 13 44.11 27.77 -9.41
N GLN A 14 44.94 26.97 -10.08
CA GLN A 14 44.85 25.50 -10.05
C GLN A 14 45.68 24.90 -8.90
N GLY A 15 45.33 23.66 -8.50
CA GLY A 15 46.07 22.85 -7.52
C GLY A 15 45.42 22.84 -6.11
N GLY A 16 45.31 21.71 -5.43
CA GLY A 16 45.68 20.34 -5.84
C GLY A 16 45.33 19.28 -4.78
N TYR A 17 45.80 18.04 -5.02
CA TYR A 17 45.90 16.91 -4.06
C TYR A 17 44.67 16.63 -3.14
N GLY A 18 43.74 15.81 -3.64
CA GLY A 18 42.53 15.40 -2.91
C GLY A 18 42.71 14.29 -1.87
N ARG A 19 41.60 13.90 -1.22
CA ARG A 19 41.51 12.77 -0.27
C ARG A 19 40.13 12.13 -0.28
N GLY A 20 40.07 10.79 -0.39
CA GLY A 20 38.87 9.98 -0.14
C GLY A 20 37.88 9.90 -1.31
N GLY A 21 37.91 8.78 -2.05
CA GLY A 21 36.93 8.47 -3.08
C GLY A 21 35.87 7.48 -2.59
N TYR A 22 34.64 7.94 -2.45
CA TYR A 22 33.41 7.12 -2.41
C TYR A 22 32.25 7.98 -2.92
N GLY A 23 31.42 7.56 -3.86
CA GLY A 23 31.46 6.36 -4.71
C GLY A 23 30.36 6.46 -5.77
N TRP A 24 30.59 5.95 -6.97
CA TRP A 24 29.59 6.02 -8.06
C TRP A 24 28.48 4.98 -7.84
N GLY A 25 27.22 5.34 -8.09
CA GLY A 25 26.17 4.37 -8.42
C GLY A 25 25.03 4.14 -7.42
N ARG A 26 24.18 5.16 -7.19
CA ARG A 26 22.72 5.03 -6.99
C ARG A 26 22.09 6.43 -6.96
N GLY A 27 21.05 6.76 -7.73
CA GLY A 27 20.30 5.98 -8.71
C GLY A 27 18.81 6.33 -8.62
N GLY A 28 18.26 6.96 -9.66
CA GLY A 28 16.82 7.21 -9.77
C GLY A 28 16.26 8.34 -8.90
N TRP A 29 16.43 9.60 -9.33
CA TRP A 29 15.43 10.66 -9.10
C TRP A 29 14.22 10.46 -10.04
N GLY A 30 13.73 9.22 -10.10
CA GLY A 30 12.77 8.72 -11.08
C GLY A 30 12.01 7.55 -10.47
N GLY A 31 10.74 7.81 -10.14
CA GLY A 31 9.96 7.01 -9.20
C GLY A 31 10.26 7.44 -7.75
N TRP A 32 9.46 8.26 -7.05
CA TRP A 32 7.99 8.30 -7.05
C TRP A 32 7.37 7.01 -7.55
N GLY A 33 7.79 5.92 -6.91
CA GLY A 33 7.24 4.61 -7.18
C GLY A 33 5.73 4.70 -7.03
N ARG A 34 5.03 4.68 -8.16
CA ARG A 34 3.68 4.11 -8.23
C ARG A 34 3.84 2.64 -7.90
N GLN A 35 4.08 2.36 -6.62
CA GLN A 35 3.97 1.02 -6.07
C GLN A 35 2.56 0.62 -6.43
N ALA A 36 2.43 -0.31 -7.37
CA ALA A 36 1.16 -0.77 -7.88
C ALA A 36 0.51 -1.58 -6.76
N GLY A 37 -0.08 -0.86 -5.81
CA GLY A 37 -0.74 -1.42 -4.64
C GLY A 37 -1.75 -2.42 -5.17
N TYR A 38 -1.52 -3.69 -4.83
CA TYR A 38 -2.16 -4.86 -5.44
C TYR A 38 -3.64 -4.57 -5.64
N ALA A 39 -4.04 -4.37 -6.89
CA ALA A 39 -5.36 -3.84 -7.21
C ALA A 39 -6.39 -4.87 -6.74
N ALA A 40 -7.02 -4.57 -5.61
CA ALA A 40 -7.79 -5.54 -4.86
C ALA A 40 -8.93 -6.09 -5.73
N VAL A 41 -8.75 -7.32 -6.21
CA VAL A 41 -9.71 -7.95 -7.11
C VAL A 41 -11.03 -8.08 -6.36
N PRO A 42 -12.12 -7.44 -6.83
CA PRO A 42 -13.42 -7.56 -6.19
C PRO A 42 -13.90 -9.01 -6.29
N LEU A 43 -14.49 -9.53 -5.21
CA LEU A 43 -15.15 -10.85 -5.30
C LEU A 43 -16.34 -10.74 -6.27
N PRO A 44 -16.65 -11.79 -7.05
CA PRO A 44 -17.85 -11.81 -7.88
C PRO A 44 -19.09 -11.57 -7.01
N PRO A 45 -20.07 -10.77 -7.48
CA PRO A 45 -21.21 -10.38 -6.65
C PRO A 45 -21.99 -11.60 -6.14
N PRO A 46 -22.55 -11.53 -4.92
CA PRO A 46 -23.40 -12.60 -4.41
C PRO A 46 -24.65 -12.81 -5.29
N LYS A 47 -25.23 -14.00 -5.24
CA LYS A 47 -26.49 -14.30 -5.95
C LYS A 47 -27.62 -13.40 -5.43
N SER A 48 -28.66 -13.18 -6.23
CA SER A 48 -29.88 -12.54 -5.75
C SER A 48 -30.46 -13.33 -4.56
N GLY A 49 -30.94 -12.64 -3.53
CA GLY A 49 -31.39 -13.23 -2.26
C GLY A 49 -30.27 -13.42 -1.21
N VAL A 50 -29.00 -13.44 -1.62
CA VAL A 50 -27.85 -13.65 -0.71
C VAL A 50 -27.33 -12.31 -0.18
N THR A 51 -27.19 -12.20 1.14
CA THR A 51 -26.58 -11.07 1.83
C THR A 51 -25.12 -11.39 2.15
N ARG A 52 -24.18 -10.61 1.58
CA ARG A 52 -22.76 -10.73 1.89
C ARG A 52 -22.35 -9.86 3.08
N ILE A 53 -21.80 -10.50 4.10
CA ILE A 53 -21.19 -9.90 5.29
C ILE A 53 -19.67 -9.95 5.12
N ALA A 54 -18.96 -8.89 5.53
CA ALA A 54 -17.50 -8.88 5.64
C ALA A 54 -17.07 -8.77 7.10
N ALA A 55 -16.04 -9.52 7.51
CA ALA A 55 -15.46 -9.45 8.84
C ALA A 55 -13.91 -9.45 8.75
N PRO A 56 -13.21 -8.52 9.42
CA PRO A 56 -11.76 -8.54 9.50
C PRO A 56 -11.32 -9.61 10.50
N ILE A 57 -10.35 -10.43 10.16
CA ILE A 57 -9.88 -11.53 11.03
C ILE A 57 -8.35 -11.61 11.08
N ASP A 58 -7.83 -12.11 12.20
CA ASP A 58 -6.39 -12.25 12.43
C ASP A 58 -5.84 -13.64 12.06
N ALA A 59 -6.68 -14.66 11.96
CA ALA A 59 -6.29 -16.00 11.51
C ALA A 59 -7.46 -16.70 10.81
N ASP A 60 -7.18 -17.44 9.73
CA ASP A 60 -8.18 -18.28 9.06
C ASP A 60 -8.44 -19.56 9.87
N ASN A 61 -9.54 -19.54 10.61
CA ASN A 61 -10.17 -20.72 11.21
C ASN A 61 -11.62 -20.87 10.68
N GLY A 62 -11.88 -20.46 9.43
CA GLY A 62 -13.23 -20.41 8.85
C GLY A 62 -14.21 -19.56 9.69
N LEU A 63 -15.38 -20.11 10.02
CA LEU A 63 -16.38 -19.45 10.88
C LEU A 63 -15.96 -19.32 12.36
N LYS A 64 -14.82 -19.89 12.78
CA LYS A 64 -14.24 -19.76 14.13
C LYS A 64 -13.06 -18.79 14.18
N SER A 65 -12.86 -18.00 13.12
CA SER A 65 -11.78 -17.02 13.03
C SER A 65 -11.94 -15.91 14.07
N PRO A 66 -10.88 -15.51 14.79
CA PRO A 66 -10.95 -14.37 15.70
C PRO A 66 -11.16 -13.07 14.91
N ILE A 67 -12.16 -12.28 15.32
CA ILE A 67 -12.40 -10.94 14.77
C ILE A 67 -11.23 -10.03 15.14
N SER A 68 -10.67 -9.37 14.14
CA SER A 68 -9.55 -8.44 14.32
C SER A 68 -10.01 -7.12 14.92
N MET A 69 -9.21 -6.59 15.85
CA MET A 69 -9.43 -5.26 16.44
C MET A 69 -9.13 -4.10 15.45
N ILE A 70 -8.65 -4.38 14.23
CA ILE A 70 -8.24 -3.35 13.26
C ILE A 70 -8.80 -3.67 11.85
N LEU A 71 -10.02 -3.20 11.55
CA LEU A 71 -10.69 -3.42 10.25
C LEU A 71 -9.81 -3.06 9.02
N ALA A 72 -9.12 -1.92 9.05
CA ALA A 72 -8.41 -1.39 7.88
C ALA A 72 -7.08 -2.11 7.57
N ARG A 73 -6.51 -2.85 8.52
CA ARG A 73 -5.20 -3.52 8.42
C ARG A 73 -5.15 -4.90 9.10
N SER A 74 -6.28 -5.58 9.26
CA SER A 74 -6.31 -7.00 9.65
C SER A 74 -5.49 -7.84 8.68
N LEU A 75 -5.11 -9.07 9.06
CA LEU A 75 -4.36 -9.94 8.15
C LEU A 75 -5.24 -10.46 7.00
N TYR A 76 -6.50 -10.80 7.30
CA TYR A 76 -7.46 -11.29 6.31
C TYR A 76 -8.82 -10.60 6.42
N MET A 77 -9.63 -10.78 5.38
CA MET A 77 -11.04 -10.44 5.32
C MET A 77 -11.84 -11.71 5.02
N ALA A 78 -12.78 -12.04 5.90
CA ALA A 78 -13.75 -13.10 5.69
C ALA A 78 -15.01 -12.52 5.04
N PHE A 79 -15.37 -13.03 3.87
CA PHE A 79 -16.64 -12.76 3.21
C PHE A 79 -17.57 -13.95 3.47
N VAL A 80 -18.66 -13.70 4.20
CA VAL A 80 -19.65 -14.69 4.59
C VAL A 80 -20.95 -14.38 3.85
N ASP A 81 -21.37 -15.31 3.00
CA ASP A 81 -22.61 -15.22 2.22
C ASP A 81 -23.74 -15.91 2.99
N VAL A 82 -24.82 -15.17 3.26
CA VAL A 82 -25.96 -15.60 4.08
C VAL A 82 -27.25 -15.56 3.27
N GLU A 83 -28.02 -16.66 3.29
CA GLU A 83 -29.31 -16.82 2.62
C GLU A 83 -30.31 -17.44 3.60
N GLY A 84 -31.52 -16.87 3.73
CA GLY A 84 -32.55 -17.40 4.65
C GLY A 84 -32.10 -17.56 6.12
N GLY A 85 -31.16 -16.72 6.58
CA GLY A 85 -30.56 -16.81 7.92
C GLY A 85 -29.51 -17.92 8.10
N ARG A 86 -29.05 -18.55 7.01
CA ARG A 86 -28.03 -19.62 7.02
C ARG A 86 -26.80 -19.17 6.23
N VAL A 87 -25.60 -19.52 6.71
CA VAL A 87 -24.37 -19.36 5.91
C VAL A 87 -24.41 -20.36 4.75
N VAL A 88 -24.29 -19.86 3.52
CA VAL A 88 -24.27 -20.69 2.29
C VAL A 88 -22.89 -20.74 1.63
N ASN A 89 -22.01 -19.78 1.91
CA ASN A 89 -20.63 -19.76 1.45
C ASN A 89 -19.74 -18.93 2.40
N ILE A 90 -18.46 -19.28 2.48
CA ILE A 90 -17.43 -18.51 3.16
C ILE A 90 -16.19 -18.43 2.27
N ASN A 91 -15.67 -17.22 2.08
CA ASN A 91 -14.46 -16.97 1.30
C ASN A 91 -13.54 -16.04 2.10
N ILE A 92 -12.37 -16.56 2.52
CA ILE A 92 -11.37 -15.80 3.27
C ILE A 92 -10.24 -15.42 2.31
N THR A 93 -9.80 -14.16 2.37
CA THR A 93 -8.78 -13.61 1.48
C THR A 93 -7.82 -12.69 2.24
N PRO A 94 -6.53 -12.59 1.83
CA PRO A 94 -5.60 -11.62 2.40
C PRO A 94 -6.13 -10.19 2.27
N ASN A 95 -6.00 -9.40 3.33
CA ASN A 95 -6.45 -8.02 3.35
C ASN A 95 -5.52 -7.13 2.49
N PRO A 96 -5.99 -6.50 1.40
CA PRO A 96 -5.14 -5.66 0.55
C PRO A 96 -4.68 -4.37 1.24
N GLY A 97 -5.41 -3.91 2.25
CA GLY A 97 -5.10 -2.74 3.08
C GLY A 97 -3.99 -2.96 4.11
N MET A 98 -3.73 -4.22 4.50
CA MET A 98 -2.74 -4.65 5.52
C MET A 98 -1.41 -3.88 5.41
N ASN A 99 -0.80 -3.91 4.22
CA ASN A 99 0.50 -3.29 3.93
C ASN A 99 0.39 -1.92 3.23
N ALA A 100 -0.79 -1.32 3.12
CA ALA A 100 -0.98 -0.07 2.38
C ALA A 100 -0.28 1.11 3.10
N PRO A 101 0.65 1.85 2.46
CA PRO A 101 1.41 2.92 3.13
C PRO A 101 0.54 4.00 3.77
N GLY A 102 -0.60 4.31 3.13
CA GLY A 102 -1.66 5.17 3.66
C GLY A 102 -3.01 4.82 3.02
N GLY A 103 -4.10 5.43 3.48
CA GLY A 103 -5.42 5.29 2.86
C GLY A 103 -6.09 3.91 2.98
N ALA A 104 -5.55 3.01 3.82
CA ALA A 104 -5.99 1.62 3.94
C ALA A 104 -7.53 1.47 4.12
N GLY A 105 -8.14 2.28 4.99
CA GLY A 105 -9.59 2.27 5.20
C GLY A 105 -10.41 2.63 3.96
N MET A 106 -9.97 3.61 3.16
CA MET A 106 -10.64 3.98 1.90
C MET A 106 -10.49 2.90 0.83
N MET A 107 -9.32 2.25 0.78
CA MET A 107 -9.08 1.14 -0.16
C MET A 107 -9.94 -0.08 0.20
N ILE A 108 -10.05 -0.41 1.49
CA ILE A 108 -10.91 -1.48 1.98
C ILE A 108 -12.39 -1.15 1.75
N ALA A 109 -12.86 0.05 2.11
CA ALA A 109 -14.24 0.46 1.86
C ALA A 109 -14.62 0.30 0.37
N ARG A 110 -13.75 0.76 -0.55
CA ARG A 110 -13.96 0.60 -2.00
C ARG A 110 -14.00 -0.87 -2.43
N TRP A 111 -13.07 -1.70 -1.93
CA TRP A 111 -13.00 -3.12 -2.25
C TRP A 111 -14.22 -3.90 -1.75
N LEU A 112 -14.65 -3.67 -0.50
CA LEU A 112 -15.84 -4.28 0.08
C LEU A 112 -17.11 -3.92 -0.70
N ILE A 113 -17.29 -2.63 -1.03
CA ILE A 113 -18.41 -2.15 -1.88
C ILE A 113 -18.39 -2.86 -3.25
N SER A 114 -17.23 -2.90 -3.92
CA SER A 114 -17.12 -3.58 -5.22
C SER A 114 -17.32 -5.10 -5.16
N SER A 115 -17.07 -5.71 -3.99
CA SER A 115 -17.26 -7.14 -3.72
C SER A 115 -18.70 -7.50 -3.34
N GLY A 116 -19.63 -6.55 -3.41
CA GLY A 116 -21.06 -6.74 -3.13
C GLY A 116 -21.43 -6.84 -1.65
N VAL A 117 -20.54 -6.43 -0.74
CA VAL A 117 -20.77 -6.45 0.71
C VAL A 117 -21.93 -5.53 1.09
N LYS A 118 -22.78 -5.98 2.02
CA LYS A 118 -23.92 -5.23 2.57
C LYS A 118 -23.77 -4.90 4.05
N VAL A 119 -23.02 -5.71 4.80
CA VAL A 119 -22.78 -5.54 6.24
C VAL A 119 -21.30 -5.74 6.51
N VAL A 120 -20.72 -4.91 7.38
CA VAL A 120 -19.38 -5.13 7.94
C VAL A 120 -19.54 -5.40 9.43
N LEU A 121 -18.99 -6.51 9.91
CA LEU A 121 -18.92 -6.87 11.32
C LEU A 121 -17.51 -6.56 11.82
N ALA A 122 -17.38 -5.58 12.72
CA ALA A 122 -16.14 -5.20 13.37
C ALA A 122 -16.43 -4.70 14.81
N PRO A 123 -15.42 -4.63 15.70
CA PRO A 123 -15.55 -4.04 17.03
C PRO A 123 -15.78 -2.52 17.01
#